data_AF-A0A1V3G6C9-F1
#
_entry.id   AF-A0A1V3G6C9-F1
#
_cell.length_a   1.000
_cell.length_b   1.000
_cell.length_c   1.000
_cell.angle_alpha   90.00
_cell.angle_beta   90.00
_cell.angle_gamma   90.00
#
_symmetry.space_group_name_H-M   'P 1'
#
loop_
_entity.id
_entity.type
_entity.pdbx_description
1 polymer ?
#
loop_
_entity_poly.entity_id
_entity_poly.type
_entity_poly.pdbx_seq_one_letter_code
_entity_poly.pdbx_strand_id
1 'polypeptide(L)' 'MTLTKLKNKSLVTDHDLSYSMRLGLPIEVYCPESHQTIAFGRIDHFCEMTVSIQGQHHDRDSVLFFGCPCQ' A
#
# COMPACT_ATOMS: atom_id res chain seq x y z
N MET A 1 -0.86 3.09 -19.87
CA MET A 1 -1.61 3.25 -18.61
C MET A 1 -0.90 4.32 -17.80
N THR A 2 -1.51 5.47 -17.59
CA THR A 2 -0.91 6.54 -16.77
C THR A 2 -1.35 6.31 -15.33
N LEU A 3 -0.60 5.49 -14.60
CA LEU A 3 -0.77 5.37 -13.15
C LEU A 3 -0.26 6.67 -12.54
N THR A 4 -1.17 7.62 -12.29
CA THR A 4 -0.86 8.89 -11.63
C THR A 4 -0.52 8.59 -10.17
N LYS A 5 0.74 8.28 -9.91
CA LYS A 5 1.25 7.95 -8.60
C LYS A 5 1.04 9.14 -7.66
N LEU A 6 0.08 9.01 -6.73
CA LEU A 6 -0.16 10.02 -5.72
C LEU A 6 0.99 9.98 -4.71
N LYS A 7 2.02 10.79 -4.95
CA LYS A 7 3.06 11.06 -3.95
C LYS A 7 2.49 11.58 -2.62
N ASN A 8 1.25 12.06 -2.62
CA ASN A 8 0.59 12.75 -1.50
C ASN A 8 -0.36 11.86 -0.66
N LYS A 9 -0.43 10.54 -0.93
CA LYS A 9 -1.24 9.59 -0.13
C LYS A 9 -0.40 8.42 0.38
N SER A 10 0.77 8.70 0.93
CA SER A 10 1.55 7.69 1.66
C SER A 10 0.74 7.13 2.83
N LEU A 11 0.64 5.82 2.93
CA LEU A 11 0.04 5.12 4.07
C LEU A 11 1.18 4.72 4.99
N VAL A 12 1.45 5.55 6.00
CA VAL A 12 2.60 5.36 6.91
C VAL A 12 2.12 4.76 8.22
N THR A 13 0.98 5.23 8.71
CA THR A 13 0.48 4.85 10.03
C THR A 13 -0.50 3.67 9.95
N ASP A 14 -0.64 2.97 11.06
CA ASP A 14 -1.65 1.93 11.22
C ASP A 14 -3.06 2.47 11.01
N HIS A 15 -3.29 3.74 11.34
CA HIS A 15 -4.56 4.41 11.09
C HIS A 15 -4.84 4.55 9.58
N ASP A 16 -3.84 4.87 8.77
CA ASP A 16 -3.98 5.00 7.31
C ASP A 16 -4.28 3.64 6.65
N LEU A 17 -3.56 2.59 7.08
CA LEU A 17 -3.77 1.22 6.63
C LEU A 17 -5.14 0.70 7.08
N SER A 18 -5.49 0.91 8.34
CA SER A 18 -6.80 0.59 8.92
C SER A 18 -7.95 1.26 8.16
N TYR A 19 -7.80 2.56 7.85
CA TYR A 19 -8.79 3.30 7.09
C TYR A 19 -8.97 2.74 5.68
N SER A 20 -7.86 2.49 4.98
CA SER A 20 -7.87 1.90 3.63
C SER A 20 -8.48 0.50 3.61
N MET A 21 -8.13 -0.34 4.59
CA MET A 21 -8.66 -1.69 4.76
C MET A 21 -10.18 -1.68 5.04
N ARG A 22 -10.65 -0.83 5.98
CA ARG A 22 -12.08 -0.73 6.33
C ARG A 22 -12.95 -0.28 5.15
N LEU A 23 -12.42 0.62 4.31
CA LEU A 23 -13.12 1.09 3.12
C LEU A 23 -12.96 0.16 1.90
N GLY A 24 -12.14 -0.89 2.02
CA GLY A 24 -11.84 -1.80 0.90
C GLY A 24 -11.13 -1.11 -0.27
N LEU A 25 -10.40 -0.03 0.01
CA LEU A 25 -9.66 0.74 -1.00
C LEU A 25 -8.40 0.00 -1.42
N PRO A 26 -8.07 0.00 -2.72
CA PRO A 26 -6.81 -0.54 -3.19
C PRO A 26 -5.65 0.38 -2.78
N ILE A 27 -4.51 -0.25 -2.52
CA ILE A 27 -3.25 0.37 -2.18
C ILE A 27 -2.14 -0.14 -3.11
N GLU A 28 -1.13 0.67 -3.32
CA GLU A 28 0.06 0.38 -4.11
C GLU A 28 1.24 0.09 -3.16
N VAL A 29 2.01 -0.95 -3.46
CA VAL A 29 3.29 -1.26 -2.81
C VAL A 29 4.43 -0.91 -3.74
N TYR A 30 5.30 -0.01 -3.29
CA TYR A 30 6.45 0.45 -4.03
C TYR A 30 7.74 0.04 -3.34
N CYS A 31 8.61 -0.64 -4.06
CA CYS A 31 9.95 -0.96 -3.58
C CYS A 31 10.91 0.19 -3.95
N PRO A 32 11.48 0.91 -2.95
CA PRO A 32 12.42 1.98 -3.20
C PRO A 32 13.75 1.45 -3.77
N GLU A 33 14.19 0.25 -3.43
CA GLU A 33 15.46 -0.32 -3.92
C GLU A 33 15.41 -0.65 -5.42
N SER A 34 14.30 -1.22 -5.89
CA SER A 34 14.11 -1.58 -7.30
C SER A 34 13.40 -0.48 -8.11
N HIS A 35 13.07 0.65 -7.47
CA HIS A 35 12.42 1.80 -8.08
C HIS A 35 11.09 1.50 -8.79
N GLN A 36 10.39 0.42 -8.42
CA GLN A 36 9.18 -0.05 -9.10
C GLN A 36 8.06 -0.44 -8.13
N THR A 37 6.84 -0.41 -8.66
CA THR A 37 5.65 -0.93 -7.98
C THR A 37 5.68 -2.45 -8.05
N ILE A 38 5.65 -3.11 -6.89
CA ILE A 38 5.75 -4.57 -6.79
C ILE A 38 4.41 -5.25 -6.52
N ALA A 39 3.42 -4.50 -6.00
CA ALA A 39 2.07 -5.00 -5.80
C ALA A 39 1.05 -3.85 -5.84
N PHE A 40 -0.20 -4.20 -6.15
CA PHE A 40 -1.33 -3.28 -6.17
C PHE A 40 -2.59 -4.05 -5.80
N GLY A 41 -3.31 -3.68 -4.74
CA GLY A 41 -4.49 -4.43 -4.32
C GLY A 41 -5.06 -3.99 -2.98
N ARG A 42 -6.06 -4.72 -2.49
CA ARG A 42 -6.64 -4.46 -1.17
C ARG A 42 -5.76 -5.06 -0.08
N ILE A 43 -5.78 -4.44 1.10
CA ILE A 43 -5.15 -5.00 2.30
C ILE A 43 -6.01 -6.19 2.77
N ASP A 44 -5.40 -7.37 2.82
CA ASP A 44 -6.01 -8.56 3.42
C ASP A 44 -5.85 -8.53 4.96
N HIS A 45 -4.65 -8.17 5.41
CA HIS A 45 -4.27 -8.05 6.81
C HIS A 45 -3.04 -7.14 6.95
N PHE A 46 -2.81 -6.55 8.13
CA PHE A 46 -1.57 -5.87 8.45
C PHE A 46 -1.24 -5.97 9.93
N CYS A 47 0.04 -5.87 10.25
CA CYS A 47 0.58 -5.77 11.60
C CYS A 47 1.71 -4.73 11.64
N GLU A 48 2.39 -4.62 12.78
CA GLU A 48 3.50 -3.68 12.98
C GLU A 48 4.66 -3.89 11.99
N MET A 49 4.89 -5.13 11.56
CA MET A 49 6.01 -5.47 10.67
C MET A 49 5.62 -5.60 9.20
N THR A 50 4.42 -6.08 8.90
CA THR A 50 4.06 -6.48 7.52
C THR A 50 2.66 -6.05 7.12
N VAL A 51 2.45 -5.85 5.83
CA VAL A 51 1.15 -5.67 5.20
C VAL A 51 0.95 -6.78 4.16
N SER A 52 -0.18 -7.48 4.24
CA SER A 52 -0.59 -8.51 3.29
C SER A 52 -1.53 -7.93 2.24
N ILE A 53 -1.16 -8.10 0.97
CA ILE A 53 -1.93 -7.63 -0.19
C ILE A 53 -1.97 -8.76 -1.21
N GLN A 54 -3.17 -9.19 -1.60
CA GLN A 54 -3.38 -10.35 -2.50
C GLN A 54 -2.65 -11.63 -2.04
N GLY A 55 -2.60 -11.88 -0.72
CA GLY A 55 -1.91 -13.02 -0.13
C GLY A 55 -0.37 -12.94 -0.15
N GLN A 56 0.21 -11.83 -0.63
CA GLN A 56 1.66 -11.57 -0.53
C GLN A 56 1.96 -10.66 0.67
N HIS A 57 3.03 -11.00 1.41
CA HIS A 57 3.47 -10.22 2.56
C HIS A 57 4.56 -9.23 2.15
N HIS A 58 4.42 -7.99 2.59
CA HIS A 58 5.39 -6.93 2.33
C HIS A 58 5.84 -6.30 3.64
N ASP A 59 7.16 -6.26 3.85
CA ASP A 59 7.78 -5.69 5.05
C ASP A 59 7.73 -4.16 5.01
N ARG A 60 7.16 -3.56 6.06
CA ARG A 60 6.91 -2.12 6.17
C ARG A 60 8.17 -1.27 6.21
N ASP A 61 9.29 -1.83 6.62
CA ASP A 61 10.58 -1.12 6.65
C ASP A 61 11.27 -1.14 5.27
N SER A 62 10.87 -2.06 4.40
CA SER A 62 11.50 -2.26 3.08
C SER A 62 10.73 -1.62 1.91
N VAL A 63 9.45 -1.33 2.08
CA VAL A 63 8.57 -0.82 1.01
C VAL A 63 7.76 0.40 1.45
N LEU A 64 7.23 1.12 0.48
CA LEU A 64 6.33 2.24 0.69
C LEU A 64 4.92 1.88 0.22
N PHE A 65 3.92 2.26 1.01
CA PHE A 65 2.51 2.05 0.67
C PHE A 65 1.84 3.35 0.26
N PHE A 66 1.04 3.32 -0.80
CA PHE A 66 0.29 4.49 -1.27
C PHE A 66 -1.19 4.16 -1.47
N GLY A 67 -2.08 5.01 -0.99
CA GLY A 67 -3.52 4.87 -1.22
C GLY A 67 -3.92 5.39 -2.59
N CYS A 68 -4.88 4.72 -3.23
CA CYS A 68 -5.51 5.24 -4.45
C CYS A 68 -6.55 6.32 -4.14
N PRO A 69 -6.75 7.30 -5.04
CA PRO A 69 -7.96 8.11 -4.99
C PRO A 69 -9.17 7.24 -5.38
N CYS A 70 -10.29 7.41 -4.68
CA CYS A 70 -11.58 7.16 -5.31
C CYS A 70 -11.71 8.20 -6.44
N GLN A 71 -11.90 7.74 -7.68
CA GLN A 71 -12.38 8.62 -8.74
C GLN A 71 -13.82 9.03 -8.45
#